data_AF-A0A0K9PH45-F1
#
_entry.id   AF-A0A0K9PH45-F1
#
_cell.length_a   1.000
_cell.length_b   1.000
_cell.length_c   1.000
_cell.angle_alpha   90.00
_cell.angle_beta   90.00
_cell.angle_gamma   90.00
#
_symmetry.space_group_name_H-M   'P 1'
#
loop_
_entity.id
_entity.type
_entity.pdbx_description
1 polymer ?
#
loop_
_entity_poly.entity_id
_entity_poly.type
_entity_poly.pdbx_seq_one_letter_code
_entity_poly.pdbx_strand_id
1 'polypeptide(L)'
;MEWKNTAVKKRSGEFSVDDEVIDSRSSPDISSELNLSPQQEELISAIVAGQSVFITGSAGTSKSFLLKHVVSTLRRIHPPNSVFVTASTGVAACALGGQTLYSFAGVGLGRGNKTELVNYVLKSNKAVERWKRAKALVIDEISMIDGELFDNLEFLSTTLMLQLKELRSQLLRMYQGQ
;
A
#
# COMPACT_ATOMS: atom_id res chain seq x y z
N MET A 1 -39.86 -43.03 16.04
CA MET A 1 -40.74 -42.90 17.21
C MET A 1 -41.23 -41.47 17.24
N GLU A 2 -42.53 -41.28 17.04
CA GLU A 2 -43.21 -40.01 17.31
C GLU A 2 -43.11 -39.64 18.80
N TRP A 3 -43.02 -38.35 19.10
CA TRP A 3 -44.15 -37.52 19.58
C TRP A 3 -43.68 -36.39 20.52
N LYS A 4 -44.24 -35.18 20.31
CA LYS A 4 -45.05 -34.38 21.29
C LYS A 4 -44.45 -33.03 21.73
N ASN A 5 -44.93 -31.98 21.04
CA ASN A 5 -45.11 -30.63 21.59
C ASN A 5 -45.85 -30.67 22.94
N THR A 6 -45.47 -29.81 23.89
CA THR A 6 -46.39 -29.09 24.80
C THR A 6 -45.72 -27.81 25.32
N ALA A 7 -46.52 -26.75 25.45
CA ALA A 7 -46.19 -25.32 25.36
C ALA A 7 -45.95 -24.59 26.71
N VAL A 8 -45.98 -23.23 26.63
CA VAL A 8 -46.25 -22.18 27.66
C VAL A 8 -44.98 -21.39 28.07
N LYS A 9 -44.88 -20.04 28.11
CA LYS A 9 -45.77 -18.87 27.97
C LYS A 9 -44.94 -17.62 27.56
N LYS A 10 -45.54 -16.71 26.80
CA LYS A 10 -45.05 -15.34 26.56
C LYS A 10 -44.91 -14.53 27.87
N ARG A 11 -43.91 -13.66 27.95
CA ARG A 11 -44.00 -12.39 28.68
C ARG A 11 -43.69 -11.24 27.72
N SER A 12 -44.58 -10.26 27.80
CA SER A 12 -44.81 -9.08 26.98
C SER A 12 -43.69 -8.05 27.04
N GLY A 13 -43.42 -7.44 25.89
CA GLY A 13 -42.63 -6.23 25.73
C GLY A 13 -42.66 -5.83 24.24
N GLU A 14 -43.74 -5.17 23.82
CA GLU A 14 -43.84 -4.56 22.49
C GLU A 14 -42.92 -3.34 22.40
N PHE A 15 -42.00 -3.35 21.45
CA PHE A 15 -41.66 -2.14 20.70
C PHE A 15 -41.32 -2.57 19.26
N SER A 16 -42.22 -2.22 18.36
CA SER A 16 -42.17 -2.46 16.92
C SER A 16 -41.31 -1.39 16.23
N VAL A 17 -40.36 -1.83 15.40
CA VAL A 17 -40.01 -1.14 14.15
C VAL A 17 -39.71 -2.25 13.12
N ASP A 18 -40.61 -2.37 12.16
CA ASP A 18 -40.44 -3.16 10.95
C ASP A 18 -39.35 -2.54 10.06
N ASP A 19 -38.39 -3.35 9.60
CA ASP A 19 -38.10 -3.58 8.18
C ASP A 19 -36.76 -4.27 8.03
N GLU A 20 -36.80 -5.45 7.40
CA GLU A 20 -35.65 -6.15 6.87
C GLU A 20 -34.85 -5.24 5.93
N VAL A 21 -33.59 -4.98 6.26
CA VAL A 21 -32.59 -4.65 5.25
C VAL A 21 -31.48 -5.69 5.35
N ILE A 22 -31.60 -6.67 4.47
CA ILE A 22 -30.58 -7.67 4.14
C ILE A 22 -29.31 -6.90 3.78
N ASP A 23 -28.26 -7.05 4.58
CA ASP A 23 -26.91 -6.60 4.23
C ASP A 23 -26.36 -7.50 3.13
N SER A 24 -26.72 -7.17 1.88
CA SER A 24 -26.22 -7.80 0.66
C SER A 24 -25.15 -6.95 -0.01
N ARG A 25 -24.19 -6.41 0.74
CA ARG A 25 -22.94 -5.93 0.15
C ARG A 25 -21.86 -7.00 0.31
N SER A 26 -22.09 -8.12 -0.36
CA SER A 26 -21.01 -8.93 -0.89
C SER A 26 -20.01 -7.98 -1.55
N SER A 27 -18.83 -7.86 -0.96
CA SER A 27 -17.70 -7.22 -1.61
C SER A 27 -17.59 -7.85 -3.01
N PRO A 28 -17.57 -7.08 -4.10
CA PRO A 28 -17.49 -7.68 -5.41
C PRO A 28 -16.19 -8.47 -5.43
N ASP A 29 -16.34 -9.78 -5.57
CA ASP A 29 -15.24 -10.71 -5.75
C ASP A 29 -14.54 -10.27 -7.04
N ILE A 30 -13.40 -9.60 -6.92
CA ILE A 30 -12.53 -9.21 -8.04
C ILE A 30 -11.75 -10.45 -8.49
N SER A 31 -12.48 -11.54 -8.70
CA SER A 31 -12.03 -12.80 -9.27
C SER A 31 -12.56 -12.96 -10.71
N SER A 32 -13.09 -11.90 -11.32
CA SER A 32 -13.30 -11.89 -12.77
C SER A 32 -11.93 -11.98 -13.43
N GLU A 33 -11.62 -13.13 -14.00
CA GLU A 33 -10.42 -13.40 -14.81
C GLU A 33 -10.14 -12.20 -15.72
N LEU A 34 -9.13 -11.43 -15.34
CA LEU A 34 -8.70 -10.28 -16.09
C LEU A 34 -8.06 -10.81 -17.36
N ASN A 35 -8.72 -10.62 -18.49
CA ASN A 35 -8.09 -10.79 -19.80
C ASN A 35 -7.06 -9.68 -19.97
N LEU A 36 -5.88 -9.88 -19.40
CA LEU A 36 -4.75 -9.00 -19.54
C LEU A 36 -4.23 -9.09 -20.97
N SER A 37 -3.78 -7.97 -21.53
CA SER A 37 -3.04 -8.01 -22.79
C SER A 37 -1.67 -8.67 -22.58
N PRO A 38 -1.01 -9.22 -23.61
CA PRO A 38 0.33 -9.79 -23.48
C PRO A 38 1.35 -8.83 -22.84
N GLN A 39 1.24 -7.53 -23.13
CA GLN A 39 2.09 -6.50 -22.52
C GLN A 39 1.79 -6.29 -21.03
N GLN A 40 0.52 -6.42 -20.62
CA GLN A 40 0.15 -6.34 -19.21
C GLN A 40 0.61 -7.59 -18.45
N GLU A 41 0.55 -8.77 -19.07
CA GLU A 41 1.10 -10.00 -18.48
C GLU A 41 2.62 -9.91 -18.29
N GLU A 42 3.34 -9.41 -19.28
CA GLU A 42 4.79 -9.19 -19.20
C GLU A 42 5.14 -8.22 -18.07
N LEU A 43 4.39 -7.11 -17.96
CA LEU A 43 4.54 -6.16 -16.86
C LEU A 43 4.32 -6.82 -15.49
N ILE A 44 3.26 -7.62 -15.33
CA ILE A 44 2.97 -8.32 -14.08
C ILE A 44 4.06 -9.34 -13.76
N SER A 45 4.56 -10.07 -14.76
CA SER A 45 5.68 -11.00 -14.60
C SER A 45 6.95 -10.29 -14.09
N ALA A 46 7.30 -9.14 -14.68
CA ALA A 46 8.43 -8.32 -14.24
C ALA A 46 8.27 -7.85 -12.78
N ILE A 47 7.07 -7.43 -12.39
CA ILE A 47 6.77 -7.04 -11.00
C ILE A 47 6.94 -8.22 -10.04
N VAL A 48 6.42 -9.40 -10.39
CA VAL A 48 6.54 -10.62 -9.57
C VAL A 48 8.01 -11.04 -9.44
N ALA A 49 8.82 -10.83 -10.49
CA ALA A 49 10.27 -11.04 -10.45
C ALA A 49 11.03 -9.98 -9.61
N GLY A 50 10.33 -8.99 -9.04
CA GLY A 50 10.92 -7.95 -8.20
C GLY A 50 11.60 -6.82 -8.98
N GLN A 51 11.27 -6.65 -10.26
CA GLN A 51 11.82 -5.58 -11.08
C GLN A 51 11.07 -4.26 -10.85
N SER A 52 11.81 -3.15 -10.86
CA SER A 52 11.21 -1.81 -10.90
C SER A 52 10.66 -1.53 -12.30
N VAL A 53 9.38 -1.19 -12.38
CA VAL A 53 8.68 -0.96 -13.66
C VAL A 53 8.13 0.47 -13.74
N PHE A 54 8.13 1.02 -14.94
CA PHE A 54 7.51 2.31 -15.24
C PHE A 54 6.35 2.11 -16.22
N ILE A 55 5.14 2.51 -15.82
CA ILE A 55 3.92 2.35 -16.62
C ILE A 55 3.56 3.69 -17.23
N THR A 56 3.50 3.74 -18.56
CA THR A 56 3.10 4.94 -19.32
C THR A 56 1.98 4.62 -20.31
N GLY A 57 1.30 5.66 -20.81
CA GLY A 57 0.27 5.57 -21.85
C GLY A 57 -0.57 6.85 -21.89
N SER A 58 -1.41 7.02 -22.91
CA SER A 58 -2.32 8.18 -23.02
C SER A 58 -3.41 8.20 -21.92
N ALA A 59 -4.08 9.33 -21.72
CA ALA A 59 -5.24 9.41 -20.85
C ALA A 59 -6.35 8.46 -21.33
N GLY A 60 -7.08 7.82 -20.41
CA GLY A 60 -8.18 6.91 -20.74
C GLY A 60 -7.81 5.45 -21.02
N THR A 61 -6.53 5.05 -20.90
CA THR A 61 -6.05 3.69 -21.26
C THR A 61 -6.16 2.63 -20.15
N SER A 62 -7.21 2.66 -19.32
CA SER A 62 -7.40 1.67 -18.25
C SER A 62 -6.25 1.57 -17.23
N LYS A 63 -5.36 2.59 -17.14
CA LYS A 63 -4.19 2.58 -16.24
C LYS A 63 -4.58 2.40 -14.78
N SER A 64 -5.60 3.10 -14.30
CA SER A 64 -6.05 2.97 -12.91
C SER A 64 -6.55 1.55 -12.60
N PHE A 65 -7.11 0.86 -13.58
CA PHE A 65 -7.54 -0.53 -13.44
C PHE A 65 -6.36 -1.50 -13.39
N LEU A 66 -5.40 -1.35 -14.32
CA LEU A 66 -4.13 -2.10 -14.28
C LEU A 66 -3.39 -1.86 -12.96
N LEU A 67 -3.35 -0.61 -12.48
CA LEU A 67 -2.68 -0.25 -11.24
C LEU A 67 -3.34 -0.90 -10.01
N LYS A 68 -4.67 -1.01 -9.97
CA LYS A 68 -5.37 -1.79 -8.93
C LYS A 68 -4.96 -3.26 -8.95
N HIS A 69 -4.82 -3.85 -10.13
CA HIS A 69 -4.35 -5.23 -10.27
C HIS A 69 -2.88 -5.40 -9.83
N VAL A 70 -2.01 -4.45 -10.20
CA VAL A 70 -0.62 -4.38 -9.73
C VAL A 70 -0.56 -4.30 -8.20
N VAL A 71 -1.34 -3.40 -7.59
CA VAL A 71 -1.39 -3.25 -6.13
C VAL A 71 -1.86 -4.53 -5.45
N SER A 72 -2.89 -5.19 -6.00
CA SER A 72 -3.37 -6.48 -5.50
C SER A 72 -2.28 -7.55 -5.57
N THR A 73 -1.58 -7.64 -6.71
CA THR A 73 -0.46 -8.57 -6.92
C THR A 73 0.66 -8.34 -5.93
N LEU A 74 1.11 -7.09 -5.78
CA LEU A 74 2.15 -6.71 -4.82
C LEU A 74 1.76 -7.06 -3.38
N ARG A 75 0.51 -6.78 -2.98
CA ARG A 75 -0.01 -7.11 -1.64
C ARG A 75 -0.08 -8.61 -1.38
N ARG A 76 -0.23 -9.42 -2.41
CA ARG A 76 -0.23 -10.89 -2.30
C ARG A 76 1.17 -11.48 -2.15
N ILE A 77 2.17 -10.91 -2.83
CA ILE A 77 3.54 -11.45 -2.83
C ILE A 77 4.44 -10.88 -1.72
N HIS A 78 4.05 -9.77 -1.10
CA HIS A 78 4.81 -9.12 -0.02
C HIS A 78 4.13 -9.24 1.34
N PRO A 79 4.88 -9.13 2.46
CA PRO A 79 4.31 -9.16 3.79
C PRO A 79 3.22 -8.09 4.01
N PRO A 80 2.26 -8.31 4.93
CA PRO A 80 1.28 -7.31 5.30
C PRO A 80 1.93 -5.97 5.66
N ASN A 81 1.27 -4.86 5.31
CA ASN A 81 1.72 -3.49 5.59
C ASN A 81 3.07 -3.08 4.97
N SER A 82 3.58 -3.81 3.98
CA SER A 82 4.86 -3.50 3.32
C SER A 82 4.73 -2.90 1.90
N VAL A 83 3.52 -2.89 1.34
CA VAL A 83 3.22 -2.26 0.05
C VAL A 83 2.60 -0.89 0.30
N PHE A 84 3.21 0.14 -0.27
CA PHE A 84 2.74 1.52 -0.14
C PHE A 84 2.23 2.03 -1.47
N VAL A 85 1.00 2.54 -1.46
CA VAL A 85 0.38 3.17 -2.63
C VAL A 85 0.39 4.66 -2.42
N THR A 86 0.94 5.37 -3.39
CA THR A 86 1.13 6.82 -3.33
C THR A 86 0.75 7.50 -4.63
N ALA A 87 0.48 8.81 -4.54
CA ALA A 87 0.29 9.68 -5.69
C ALA A 87 0.80 11.09 -5.39
N SER A 88 0.88 11.94 -6.42
CA SER A 88 1.27 13.35 -6.29
C SER A 88 0.27 14.19 -5.50
N THR A 89 -1.04 13.92 -5.63
CA THR A 89 -2.12 14.67 -4.98
C THR A 89 -2.96 13.80 -4.04
N GLY A 90 -3.64 14.46 -3.09
CA GLY A 90 -4.52 13.78 -2.14
C GLY A 90 -5.68 13.07 -2.82
N VAL A 91 -6.29 13.68 -3.85
CA VAL A 91 -7.42 13.10 -4.58
C VAL A 91 -7.01 11.82 -5.32
N ALA A 92 -5.88 11.85 -6.04
CA ALA A 92 -5.35 10.68 -6.73
C ALA A 92 -4.96 9.57 -5.75
N ALA A 93 -4.31 9.93 -4.63
CA ALA A 93 -3.95 8.98 -3.59
C ALA A 93 -5.18 8.29 -2.99
N CYS A 94 -6.24 9.05 -2.68
CA CYS A 94 -7.50 8.52 -2.17
C CYS A 94 -8.17 7.54 -3.15
N ALA A 95 -8.11 7.81 -4.46
CA ALA A 95 -8.70 6.93 -5.48
C ALA A 95 -8.09 5.51 -5.50
N LEU A 96 -6.87 5.35 -4.98
CA LEU A 96 -6.16 4.07 -4.86
C LEU A 96 -6.07 3.54 -3.41
N GLY A 97 -6.73 4.21 -2.46
CA GLY A 97 -6.65 3.86 -1.04
C GLY A 97 -5.24 4.04 -0.46
N GLY A 98 -4.53 5.07 -0.93
CA GLY A 98 -3.16 5.40 -0.56
C GLY A 98 -3.03 6.73 0.19
N GLN A 99 -1.83 7.30 0.16
CA GLN A 99 -1.50 8.62 0.71
C GLN A 99 -0.61 9.38 -0.27
N THR A 100 -0.42 10.69 -0.10
CA THR A 100 0.49 11.41 -1.01
C THR A 100 1.94 10.94 -0.84
N LEU A 101 2.76 11.09 -1.88
CA LEU A 101 4.17 10.72 -1.85
C LEU A 101 4.93 11.51 -0.76
N TYR A 102 4.63 12.80 -0.59
CA TYR A 102 5.13 13.63 0.50
C TYR A 102 4.75 13.07 1.88
N SER A 103 3.47 12.71 2.06
CA SER A 103 2.98 12.12 3.30
C SER A 103 3.63 10.78 3.60
N PHE A 104 3.92 9.95 2.60
CA PHE A 104 4.69 8.71 2.74
C PHE A 104 6.13 8.99 3.19
N ALA A 105 6.82 9.83 2.43
CA ALA A 105 8.23 10.12 2.63
C ALA A 105 8.51 10.77 3.99
N GLY A 106 7.54 11.54 4.51
CA GLY A 106 7.68 12.25 5.77
C GLY A 106 8.55 13.50 5.66
N VAL A 107 8.67 14.07 4.47
CA VAL A 107 9.54 15.22 4.15
C VAL A 107 8.86 16.58 4.39
N GLY A 108 7.62 16.59 4.88
CA GLY A 108 6.85 17.82 5.05
C GLY A 108 6.65 18.54 3.72
N LEU A 109 7.09 19.80 3.63
CA LEU A 109 7.06 20.59 2.39
C LEU A 109 8.21 20.29 1.42
N GLY A 110 9.12 19.34 1.76
CA GLY A 110 10.26 18.99 0.91
C GLY A 110 11.31 20.10 0.77
N ARG A 111 11.37 21.04 1.72
CA ARG A 111 12.32 22.17 1.69
C ARG A 111 13.62 21.82 2.41
N GLY A 112 14.72 22.35 1.89
CA GLY A 112 16.08 22.16 2.43
C GLY A 112 16.91 21.24 1.55
N ASN A 113 18.20 21.14 1.85
CA ASN A 113 19.08 20.24 1.11
C ASN A 113 18.83 18.76 1.49
N LYS A 114 19.37 17.84 0.69
CA LYS A 114 19.26 16.39 0.87
C LYS A 114 19.55 15.94 2.32
N THR A 115 20.60 16.46 2.95
CA THR A 115 21.00 16.09 4.31
C THR A 115 20.02 16.60 5.37
N GLU A 116 19.53 17.84 5.20
CA GLU A 116 18.51 18.41 6.09
C GLU A 116 17.21 17.62 6.05
N LEU A 117 16.77 17.22 4.84
CA LEU A 117 15.59 16.38 4.66
C LEU A 117 15.76 15.00 5.32
N VAL A 118 16.93 14.36 5.19
CA VAL A 118 17.22 13.10 5.89
C VAL A 118 17.12 13.29 7.40
N ASN A 119 17.77 14.32 7.95
CA ASN A 119 17.73 14.59 9.39
C ASN A 119 16.31 14.91 9.88
N TYR A 120 15.49 15.55 9.04
CA TYR A 120 14.09 15.79 9.33
C TYR A 120 13.30 14.48 9.39
N VAL A 121 13.43 13.62 8.37
CA VAL A 121 12.73 12.33 8.29
C VAL A 121 13.15 11.40 9.43
N LEU A 122 14.44 11.36 9.78
CA LEU A 122 14.98 10.54 10.87
C LEU A 122 14.38 10.86 12.25
N LYS A 123 13.88 12.09 12.46
CA LYS A 123 13.18 12.46 13.69
C LYS A 123 11.76 11.89 13.78
N SER A 124 11.21 11.39 12.68
CA SER A 124 9.87 10.81 12.62
C SER A 124 9.92 9.29 12.62
N ASN A 125 9.73 8.68 13.80
CA ASN A 125 9.65 7.22 13.93
C ASN A 125 8.64 6.60 12.95
N LYS A 126 7.49 7.25 12.73
CA LYS A 126 6.48 6.78 11.77
C LYS A 126 7.01 6.79 10.33
N ALA A 127 7.74 7.83 9.91
CA ALA A 127 8.30 7.88 8.56
C ALA A 127 9.42 6.85 8.38
N VAL A 128 10.34 6.78 9.34
CA VAL A 128 11.44 5.80 9.34
C VAL A 128 10.91 4.37 9.26
N GLU A 129 9.91 4.02 10.06
CA GLU A 129 9.32 2.68 10.04
C GLU A 129 8.61 2.37 8.71
N ARG A 130 7.99 3.38 8.06
CA ARG A 130 7.43 3.19 6.72
C ARG A 130 8.51 2.88 5.68
N TRP A 131 9.62 3.62 5.69
CA TRP A 131 10.75 3.37 4.81
C TRP A 131 11.39 2.00 5.04
N LYS A 132 11.61 1.61 6.30
CA LYS A 132 12.19 0.30 6.64
C LYS A 132 11.32 -0.88 6.23
N ARG A 133 9.99 -0.74 6.38
CA ARG A 133 9.05 -1.82 6.07
C ARG A 133 8.69 -1.90 4.59
N ALA A 134 8.91 -0.84 3.80
CA ALA A 134 8.56 -0.80 2.40
C ALA A 134 9.28 -1.90 1.60
N LYS A 135 8.49 -2.79 0.98
CA LYS A 135 8.95 -3.77 0.00
C LYS A 135 8.58 -3.38 -1.42
N ALA A 136 7.48 -2.63 -1.58
CA ALA A 136 7.10 -2.01 -2.83
C ALA A 136 6.50 -0.62 -2.59
N LEU A 137 6.84 0.33 -3.45
CA LEU A 137 6.31 1.69 -3.48
C LEU A 137 5.69 1.95 -4.85
N VAL A 138 4.37 2.10 -4.90
CA VAL A 138 3.61 2.44 -6.10
C VAL A 138 3.40 3.95 -6.12
N ILE A 139 3.70 4.60 -7.24
CA ILE A 139 3.59 6.05 -7.42
C ILE A 139 2.73 6.33 -8.64
N ASP A 140 1.49 6.78 -8.42
CA ASP A 140 0.61 7.27 -9.47
C ASP A 140 0.84 8.78 -9.73
N GLU A 141 0.51 9.24 -10.93
CA GLU A 141 0.70 10.63 -11.37
C GLU A 141 2.15 11.12 -11.17
N ILE A 142 3.12 10.25 -11.46
CA ILE A 142 4.56 10.52 -11.36
C ILE A 142 5.01 11.70 -12.23
N SER A 143 4.30 12.01 -13.32
CA SER A 143 4.56 13.18 -14.17
C SER A 143 4.39 14.52 -13.43
N MET A 144 3.65 14.54 -12.32
CA MET A 144 3.47 15.72 -11.48
C MET A 144 4.50 15.81 -10.34
N ILE A 145 5.41 14.83 -10.22
CA ILE A 145 6.48 14.85 -9.23
C ILE A 145 7.69 15.53 -9.86
N ASP A 146 8.23 16.54 -9.17
CA ASP A 146 9.48 17.17 -9.61
C ASP A 146 10.69 16.24 -9.42
N GLY A 147 11.72 16.45 -10.24
CA GLY A 147 12.94 15.64 -10.19
C GLY A 147 13.70 15.79 -8.87
N GLU A 148 13.62 16.97 -8.24
CA GLU A 148 14.29 17.22 -6.96
C GLU A 148 13.72 16.36 -5.83
N LEU A 149 12.39 16.23 -5.74
CA LEU A 149 11.75 15.33 -4.79
C LEU A 149 12.15 13.89 -5.07
N PHE A 150 12.15 13.47 -6.34
CA PHE A 150 12.53 12.10 -6.70
C PHE A 150 13.98 11.78 -6.26
N ASP A 151 14.91 12.68 -6.54
CA ASP A 151 16.32 12.59 -6.11
C ASP A 151 16.47 12.59 -4.57
N ASN A 152 15.65 13.38 -3.88
CA ASN A 152 15.63 13.42 -2.42
C ASN A 152 15.14 12.08 -1.84
N LEU A 153 14.13 11.46 -2.46
CA LEU A 153 13.60 10.14 -2.06
C LEU A 153 14.62 9.03 -2.30
N GLU A 154 15.32 9.05 -3.43
CA GLU A 154 16.42 8.11 -3.71
C GLU A 154 17.49 8.21 -2.62
N PHE A 155 17.95 9.42 -2.33
CA PHE A 155 18.96 9.67 -1.30
C PHE A 155 18.49 9.22 0.10
N LEU A 156 17.26 9.55 0.48
CA LEU A 156 16.62 9.12 1.72
C LEU A 156 16.60 7.60 1.85
N SER A 157 16.08 6.92 0.83
CA SER A 157 15.92 5.47 0.83
C SER A 157 17.27 4.75 0.95
N THR A 158 18.27 5.21 0.18
CA THR A 158 19.63 4.66 0.20
C THR A 158 20.27 4.84 1.58
N THR A 159 20.17 6.04 2.15
CA THR A 159 20.76 6.34 3.47
C THR A 159 20.15 5.48 4.57
N LEU A 160 18.82 5.38 4.61
CA LEU A 160 18.12 4.58 5.62
C LEU A 160 18.42 3.08 5.50
N MET A 161 18.49 2.57 4.27
CA MET A 161 18.81 1.16 4.02
C MET A 161 20.26 0.82 4.36
N LEU A 162 21.22 1.71 4.09
CA LEU A 162 22.62 1.52 4.46
C LEU A 162 22.79 1.46 5.98
N GLN A 163 22.17 2.38 6.72
CA GLN A 163 22.20 2.36 8.19
C GLN A 163 21.63 1.06 8.77
N LEU A 164 20.56 0.52 8.19
CA LEU A 164 19.98 -0.75 8.62
C LEU A 164 20.91 -1.94 8.33
N LYS A 165 21.59 -1.95 7.18
CA LYS A 165 22.57 -2.98 6.81
C LYS A 165 23.78 -2.96 7.74
N GLU A 166 24.28 -1.77 8.07
CA GLU A 166 25.41 -1.59 8.97
C GLU A 166 25.07 -2.08 10.39
N LEU A 167 23.93 -1.66 10.95
CA LEU A 167 23.48 -2.10 12.27
C LEU A 167 23.29 -3.62 12.34
N ARG A 168 22.71 -4.25 11.30
CA ARG A 168 22.60 -5.71 11.22
C ARG A 168 23.96 -6.39 11.18
N SER A 169 24.91 -5.81 10.46
CA SER A 169 26.27 -6.35 10.36
C SER A 169 27.02 -6.25 11.68
N GLN A 170 26.91 -5.12 12.39
CA GLN A 170 27.48 -4.94 13.73
C GLN A 170 26.86 -5.91 14.74
N LEU A 171 25.53 -6.07 14.71
CA LEU A 171 24.84 -7.04 15.55
C LEU A 171 25.35 -8.47 15.28
N LEU A 172 25.48 -8.85 14.02
CA LEU A 172 26.00 -10.17 13.64
C LEU A 172 27.43 -10.40 14.16
N ARG A 173 28.31 -9.40 14.07
CA ARG A 173 29.68 -9.47 14.62
C ARG A 173 29.68 -9.67 16.13
N MET A 174 28.84 -8.94 16.86
CA MET A 174 28.67 -9.12 18.31
C MET A 174 28.19 -10.53 18.68
N TYR A 175 27.24 -11.09 17.92
CA TYR A 175 26.76 -12.47 18.15
C TYR A 175 27.80 -13.54 17.76
N GLN A 176 28.69 -13.25 16.81
CA GLN A 176 29.74 -14.16 16.35
C GLN A 176 31.03 -14.06 17.18
N GLY A 177 31.08 -13.19 18.19
CA GLY A 177 32.19 -13.10 19.14
C GLY A 177 33.48 -12.50 18.55
N GLN A 178 33.36 -11.58 17.58
CA GLN A 178 34.48 -10.74 17.10
C GLN A 178 34.52 -9.38 17.78
#